data_AF-A0A099TWV2-F1
#
_entry.id   AF-A0A099TWV2-F1
#
_cell.length_a   1.000
_cell.length_b   1.000
_cell.length_c   1.000
_cell.angle_alpha   90.00
_cell.angle_beta   90.00
_cell.angle_gamma   90.00
#
_symmetry.space_group_name_H-M   'P 1'
#
loop_
_entity.id
_entity.type
_entity.pdbx_description
1 polymer ?
#
loop_
_entity_poly.entity_id
_entity_poly.type
_entity_poly.pdbx_seq_one_letter_code
_entity_poly.pdbx_strand_id
1 'polypeptide(L)'
;MRYILGLVLSMVVYAAEITPPQFKETFMENAFLRTSNAGLGSALTCEIGAYKKVKANYNAKAESKALSLIADSIMKTRTMYIREAEKIPHIKELATLAKDSTLARMYLMQLAKVDYHNPCLTCLRVVEEQIGFLLSSMPSKINDREVRGVIDFTHLQPSKAFLERLVSLDSYALSGEKLLCEGLNKQDSLLLVSAYAHFALSGLNTRAANALIQAVMLGNKDAAVMLVFLFDNGIYFPQNRIGAQMLENAIKAGDYQNTIKSNPMITGSLAVFEGNALSNVFENIAHWRYVALGIILPVTDNRYAKLDDSDKEHIRLIWSHLISAGMKARESIYEMGDSKQQQAYKDILAFKMRLKEIKVYPFVKTYFHNKSMD
;
A
#
# COMPACT_ATOMS: atom_id res chain seq x y z
N MET A 1 -18.72 35.00 43.34
CA MET A 1 -19.39 35.61 42.18
C MET A 1 -18.56 35.23 40.95
N ARG A 2 -19.02 34.36 40.03
CA ARG A 2 -20.00 34.63 38.94
C ARG A 2 -19.50 35.80 38.06
N TYR A 3 -19.22 35.74 36.75
CA TYR A 3 -19.58 34.93 35.56
C TYR A 3 -18.39 35.00 34.55
N ILE A 4 -17.96 33.98 33.80
CA ILE A 4 -18.48 33.36 32.55
C ILE A 4 -18.91 34.33 31.42
N LEU A 5 -18.33 34.06 30.22
CA LEU A 5 -18.69 34.41 28.82
C LEU A 5 -17.78 35.42 28.10
N GLY A 6 -17.18 34.97 26.99
CA GLY A 6 -16.43 35.86 26.10
C GLY A 6 -15.70 35.21 24.91
N LEU A 7 -16.41 34.39 24.13
CA LEU A 7 -16.18 34.05 22.71
C LEU A 7 -14.87 33.36 22.25
N VAL A 8 -15.05 32.06 22.01
CA VAL A 8 -14.52 31.29 20.88
C VAL A 8 -14.98 31.94 19.56
N LEU A 9 -14.07 32.51 18.77
CA LEU A 9 -14.27 32.80 17.33
C LEU A 9 -12.97 33.36 16.71
N SER A 10 -12.15 32.48 16.13
CA SER A 10 -11.37 32.72 14.88
C SER A 10 -10.32 31.63 14.65
N MET A 11 -10.74 30.41 14.30
CA MET A 11 -9.89 29.44 13.58
C MET A 11 -10.70 28.76 12.47
N VAL A 12 -11.42 29.58 11.71
CA VAL A 12 -11.90 29.22 10.38
C VAL A 12 -11.23 30.20 9.43
N VAL A 13 -10.76 29.70 8.30
CA VAL A 13 -10.15 30.43 7.19
C VAL A 13 -8.64 30.69 7.34
N TYR A 14 -7.84 29.69 6.94
CA TYR A 14 -6.68 29.91 6.06
C TYR A 14 -6.47 28.67 5.17
N ALA A 15 -7.52 28.29 4.46
CA ALA A 15 -7.40 27.66 3.14
C ALA A 15 -7.27 28.81 2.13
N ALA A 16 -6.10 29.46 2.08
CA ALA A 16 -5.84 30.52 1.13
C ALA A 16 -5.25 29.92 -0.16
N GLU A 17 -6.14 29.77 -1.14
CA GLU A 17 -5.97 30.10 -2.55
C GLU A 17 -4.64 29.69 -3.21
N ILE A 18 -4.60 28.43 -3.63
CA ILE A 18 -4.03 28.10 -4.94
C ILE A 18 -5.25 28.10 -5.86
N THR A 19 -5.23 28.87 -6.96
CA THR A 19 -6.28 28.78 -8.00
C THR A 19 -5.70 28.08 -9.24
N PRO A 20 -5.77 26.74 -9.33
CA PRO A 20 -5.58 26.02 -10.57
C PRO A 20 -6.85 26.12 -11.43
N PRO A 21 -6.75 25.88 -12.75
CA PRO A 21 -7.89 25.97 -13.66
C PRO A 21 -9.03 25.02 -13.24
N GLN A 22 -10.26 25.54 -13.21
CA GLN A 22 -11.48 24.93 -12.63
C GLN A 22 -11.79 23.47 -13.04
N PHE A 23 -11.29 23.00 -14.19
CA PHE A 23 -11.49 21.60 -14.61
C PHE A 23 -10.59 20.60 -13.84
N LYS A 24 -9.50 21.07 -13.23
CA LYS A 24 -8.51 20.24 -12.50
C LYS A 24 -8.91 19.99 -11.04
N GLU A 25 -9.48 20.99 -10.36
CA GLU A 25 -9.85 20.89 -8.94
C GLU A 25 -10.89 19.79 -8.69
N THR A 26 -12.03 19.84 -9.39
CA THR A 26 -13.16 18.94 -9.10
C THR A 26 -12.82 17.47 -9.34
N PHE A 27 -12.05 17.14 -10.38
CA PHE A 27 -11.67 15.75 -10.64
C PHE A 27 -10.67 15.22 -9.60
N MET A 28 -9.65 16.01 -9.27
CA MET A 28 -8.65 15.64 -8.26
C MET A 28 -9.26 15.56 -6.86
N GLU A 29 -10.15 16.48 -6.51
CA GLU A 29 -10.91 16.48 -5.27
C GLU A 29 -11.81 15.25 -5.16
N ASN A 30 -12.58 14.93 -6.22
CA ASN A 30 -13.38 13.71 -6.24
C ASN A 30 -12.53 12.44 -6.10
N ALA A 31 -11.36 12.39 -6.74
CA ALA A 31 -10.43 11.28 -6.60
C ALA A 31 -9.85 11.18 -5.17
N PHE A 32 -9.56 12.32 -4.54
CA PHE A 32 -9.11 12.39 -3.16
C PHE A 32 -10.16 11.87 -2.16
N LEU A 33 -11.44 12.11 -2.42
CA LEU A 33 -12.54 11.60 -1.59
C LEU A 33 -12.84 10.11 -1.85
N ARG A 34 -12.37 9.55 -2.97
CA ARG A 34 -12.71 8.17 -3.39
C ARG A 34 -11.87 7.12 -2.66
N THR A 35 -12.35 6.67 -1.50
CA THR A 35 -11.83 5.49 -0.78
C THR A 35 -12.68 4.25 -1.09
N SER A 36 -12.13 3.04 -0.94
CA SER A 36 -12.88 1.81 -1.23
C SER A 36 -13.67 1.36 -0.02
N ASN A 37 -15.00 1.18 -0.10
CA ASN A 37 -15.86 0.73 1.02
C ASN A 37 -16.18 -0.77 1.02
N ALA A 38 -15.22 -1.61 0.64
CA ALA A 38 -15.53 -2.99 0.32
C ALA A 38 -15.78 -3.88 1.55
N GLY A 39 -16.92 -4.57 1.55
CA GLY A 39 -17.26 -5.63 2.50
C GLY A 39 -16.91 -7.03 1.99
N LEU A 40 -17.37 -8.05 2.73
CA LEU A 40 -17.25 -9.43 2.29
C LEU A 40 -18.36 -9.79 1.28
N GLY A 41 -18.03 -10.60 0.27
CA GLY A 41 -18.94 -11.08 -0.77
C GLY A 41 -18.55 -12.46 -1.30
N SER A 42 -19.05 -12.79 -2.50
CA SER A 42 -18.98 -14.17 -3.00
C SER A 42 -17.69 -14.52 -3.74
N ALA A 43 -17.34 -13.76 -4.79
CA ALA A 43 -16.24 -14.12 -5.68
C ALA A 43 -15.36 -12.92 -6.03
N LEU A 44 -14.07 -13.19 -6.27
CA LEU A 44 -13.14 -12.19 -6.78
C LEU A 44 -13.42 -11.99 -8.27
N THR A 45 -13.82 -10.77 -8.65
CA THR A 45 -14.07 -10.40 -10.04
C THR A 45 -12.98 -9.46 -10.55
N CYS A 46 -12.91 -9.36 -11.88
CA CYS A 46 -12.01 -8.45 -12.56
C CYS A 46 -12.77 -7.56 -13.56
N GLU A 47 -12.22 -6.38 -13.84
CA GLU A 47 -12.86 -5.18 -14.40
C GLU A 47 -12.01 -4.59 -15.55
N ILE A 48 -11.69 -5.38 -16.58
CA ILE A 48 -10.81 -4.92 -17.68
C ILE A 48 -11.45 -3.88 -18.61
N GLY A 49 -12.80 -3.83 -18.71
CA GLY A 49 -13.53 -2.83 -19.51
C GLY A 49 -12.88 -2.47 -20.86
N ALA A 50 -12.73 -1.17 -21.13
CA ALA A 50 -12.12 -0.60 -22.35
C ALA A 50 -10.58 -0.66 -22.39
N TYR A 51 -9.91 -1.17 -21.35
CA TYR A 51 -8.44 -1.10 -21.18
C TYR A 51 -7.71 -2.35 -21.71
N LYS A 52 -8.35 -3.10 -22.62
CA LYS A 52 -7.83 -4.36 -23.19
C LYS A 52 -6.44 -4.25 -23.85
N LYS A 53 -5.97 -3.04 -24.14
CA LYS A 53 -4.69 -2.79 -24.84
C LYS A 53 -3.48 -2.61 -23.91
N VAL A 54 -3.63 -2.65 -22.59
CA VAL A 54 -2.50 -2.47 -21.67
C VAL A 54 -1.55 -3.68 -21.75
N LYS A 55 -0.28 -3.42 -22.08
CA LYS A 55 0.79 -4.43 -21.93
C LYS A 55 1.15 -4.50 -20.46
N ALA A 56 0.89 -5.64 -19.82
CA ALA A 56 1.49 -5.92 -18.53
C ALA A 56 2.95 -6.30 -18.79
N ASN A 57 3.89 -5.53 -18.25
CA ASN A 57 5.30 -5.92 -18.24
C ASN A 57 5.47 -7.03 -17.21
N TYR A 58 5.24 -8.26 -17.66
CA TYR A 58 5.29 -9.46 -16.84
C TYR A 58 6.39 -10.39 -17.37
N ASN A 59 7.36 -10.69 -16.51
CA ASN A 59 8.40 -11.68 -16.77
C ASN A 59 8.18 -12.89 -15.86
N ALA A 60 7.45 -13.89 -16.38
CA ALA A 60 7.08 -15.08 -15.62
C ALA A 60 8.26 -15.77 -14.92
N LYS A 61 9.42 -15.83 -15.59
CA LYS A 61 10.63 -16.46 -15.03
C LYS A 61 11.18 -15.66 -13.85
N ALA A 62 11.22 -14.33 -13.97
CA ALA A 62 11.68 -13.47 -12.89
C ALA A 62 10.70 -13.48 -11.70
N GLU A 63 9.39 -13.42 -11.95
CA GLU A 63 8.36 -13.45 -10.90
C GLU A 63 8.32 -14.80 -10.17
N SER A 64 8.41 -15.92 -10.89
CA SER A 64 8.50 -17.25 -10.28
C SER A 64 9.75 -17.39 -9.40
N LYS A 65 10.91 -16.96 -9.92
CA LYS A 65 12.16 -16.99 -9.15
C LYS A 65 12.08 -16.10 -7.91
N ALA A 66 11.53 -14.90 -8.04
CA ALA A 66 11.33 -13.99 -6.92
C ALA A 66 10.44 -14.61 -5.85
N LEU A 67 9.30 -15.21 -6.22
CA LEU A 67 8.37 -15.84 -5.29
C LEU A 67 9.06 -16.91 -4.44
N SER A 68 9.80 -17.82 -5.08
CA SER A 68 10.50 -18.90 -4.35
C SER A 68 11.60 -18.37 -3.44
N LEU A 69 12.38 -17.37 -3.89
CA LEU A 69 13.41 -16.74 -3.04
C LEU A 69 12.78 -16.01 -1.85
N ILE A 70 11.68 -15.28 -2.06
CA ILE A 70 10.94 -14.59 -1.00
C ILE A 70 10.43 -15.59 0.04
N ALA A 71 9.79 -16.68 -0.40
CA ALA A 71 9.27 -17.70 0.50
C ALA A 71 10.40 -18.36 1.32
N ASP A 72 11.52 -18.71 0.69
CA ASP A 72 12.69 -19.26 1.39
C ASP A 72 13.29 -18.25 2.38
N SER A 73 13.43 -16.98 1.99
CA SER A 73 13.91 -15.90 2.86
C SER A 73 13.04 -15.74 4.11
N ILE A 74 11.71 -15.72 3.94
CA ILE A 74 10.76 -15.63 5.05
C ILE A 74 10.94 -16.83 5.98
N MET A 75 10.90 -18.06 5.45
CA MET A 75 10.96 -19.28 6.26
C MET A 75 12.29 -19.41 7.03
N LYS A 76 13.42 -19.11 6.39
CA LYS A 76 14.73 -19.14 7.06
C LYS A 76 14.84 -18.10 8.15
N THR A 77 14.37 -16.88 7.89
CA THR A 77 14.39 -15.79 8.86
C THR A 77 13.63 -16.13 10.14
N ARG A 78 12.53 -16.90 10.04
CA ARG A 78 11.75 -17.37 11.21
C ARG A 78 12.55 -18.24 12.19
N THR A 79 13.58 -18.92 11.69
CA THR A 79 14.44 -19.82 12.48
C THR A 79 15.78 -19.21 12.87
N MET A 80 16.10 -18.03 12.36
CA MET A 80 17.39 -17.38 12.56
C MET A 80 17.27 -16.26 13.60
N TYR A 81 18.22 -16.20 14.53
CA TYR A 81 18.40 -15.00 15.36
C TYR A 81 19.10 -13.92 14.54
N ILE A 82 18.31 -13.20 13.74
CA ILE A 82 18.82 -12.11 12.91
C ILE A 82 18.95 -10.85 13.76
N ARG A 83 20.19 -10.42 14.02
CA ARG A 83 20.47 -9.10 14.62
C ARG A 83 20.54 -7.98 13.59
N GLU A 84 20.64 -8.31 12.29
CA GLU A 84 20.86 -7.38 11.17
C GLU A 84 20.00 -7.77 9.96
N ALA A 85 19.11 -6.87 9.52
CA ALA A 85 18.20 -7.16 8.40
C ALA A 85 18.93 -7.47 7.06
N GLU A 86 20.17 -7.01 6.87
CA GLU A 86 21.01 -7.36 5.70
C GLU A 86 21.42 -8.84 5.65
N LYS A 87 21.32 -9.56 6.78
CA LYS A 87 21.60 -11.00 6.84
C LYS A 87 20.38 -11.86 6.48
N ILE A 88 19.24 -11.25 6.13
CA ILE A 88 18.10 -11.97 5.57
C ILE A 88 18.57 -12.68 4.29
N PRO A 89 18.27 -13.97 4.11
CA PRO A 89 18.69 -14.70 2.92
C PRO A 89 18.21 -14.04 1.63
N HIS A 90 18.98 -14.19 0.56
CA HIS A 90 18.65 -13.78 -0.81
C HIS A 90 18.40 -12.29 -1.06
N ILE A 91 18.57 -11.39 -0.08
CA ILE A 91 18.29 -9.95 -0.25
C ILE A 91 19.01 -9.34 -1.46
N LYS A 92 20.30 -9.65 -1.64
CA LYS A 92 21.09 -9.15 -2.78
C LYS A 92 20.59 -9.69 -4.13
N GLU A 93 20.19 -10.95 -4.15
CA GLU A 93 19.65 -11.59 -5.36
C GLU A 93 18.26 -11.03 -5.72
N LEU A 94 17.40 -10.85 -4.72
CA LEU A 94 16.10 -10.19 -4.87
C LEU A 94 16.26 -8.75 -5.34
N ALA A 95 17.24 -8.00 -4.82
CA ALA A 95 17.52 -6.64 -5.27
C ALA A 95 17.96 -6.58 -6.74
N THR A 96 18.72 -7.59 -7.18
CA THR A 96 19.09 -7.73 -8.60
C THR A 96 17.86 -8.04 -9.46
N LEU A 97 17.00 -8.95 -8.99
CA LEU A 97 15.75 -9.34 -9.66
C LEU A 97 14.70 -8.24 -9.71
N ALA A 98 14.72 -7.26 -8.79
CA ALA A 98 13.72 -6.19 -8.69
C ALA A 98 13.61 -5.30 -9.95
N LYS A 99 14.61 -5.36 -10.84
CA LYS A 99 14.56 -4.72 -12.17
C LYS A 99 13.53 -5.40 -13.09
N ASP A 100 13.41 -6.72 -12.99
CA ASP A 100 12.60 -7.56 -13.88
C ASP A 100 11.39 -8.20 -13.19
N SER A 101 11.33 -8.16 -11.85
CA SER A 101 10.23 -8.69 -11.03
C SER A 101 9.61 -7.60 -10.18
N THR A 102 8.31 -7.41 -10.39
CA THR A 102 7.47 -6.50 -9.59
C THR A 102 7.30 -7.05 -8.18
N LEU A 103 7.23 -8.38 -8.04
CA LEU A 103 7.13 -9.06 -6.75
C LEU A 103 8.37 -8.86 -5.87
N ALA A 104 9.58 -9.06 -6.43
CA ALA A 104 10.83 -8.83 -5.71
C ALA A 104 10.94 -7.39 -5.22
N ARG A 105 10.60 -6.43 -6.09
CA ARG A 105 10.58 -5.01 -5.75
C ARG A 105 9.61 -4.72 -4.60
N MET A 106 8.37 -5.19 -4.70
CA MET A 106 7.36 -4.96 -3.67
C MET A 106 7.78 -5.56 -2.32
N TYR A 107 8.33 -6.78 -2.31
CA TYR A 107 8.81 -7.41 -1.09
C TYR A 107 9.97 -6.65 -0.43
N LEU A 108 10.96 -6.19 -1.20
CA LEU A 108 12.05 -5.37 -0.65
C LEU A 108 11.54 -4.05 -0.08
N MET A 109 10.57 -3.42 -0.75
CA MET A 109 9.93 -2.21 -0.24
C MET A 109 9.17 -2.44 1.08
N GLN A 110 8.54 -3.60 1.24
CA GLN A 110 7.91 -4.01 2.49
C GLN A 110 8.93 -4.31 3.60
N LEU A 111 10.02 -5.01 3.27
CA LEU A 111 11.10 -5.31 4.20
C LEU A 111 11.80 -4.07 4.75
N ALA A 112 11.86 -2.98 3.98
CA ALA A 112 12.43 -1.72 4.43
C ALA A 112 11.76 -1.13 5.69
N LYS A 113 10.57 -1.62 6.08
CA LYS A 113 9.87 -1.27 7.33
C LYS A 113 10.27 -2.15 8.52
N VAL A 114 10.76 -3.37 8.29
CA VAL A 114 10.70 -4.48 9.28
C VAL A 114 11.66 -4.30 10.46
N ASP A 115 12.64 -3.40 10.40
CA ASP A 115 13.47 -3.04 11.55
C ASP A 115 14.00 -1.61 11.41
N TYR A 116 13.57 -0.70 12.29
CA TYR A 116 14.08 0.68 12.29
C TYR A 116 15.40 0.83 13.05
N HIS A 117 15.70 -0.08 13.98
CA HIS A 117 16.95 -0.07 14.73
C HIS A 117 18.11 -0.61 13.90
N ASN A 118 17.83 -1.55 13.00
CA ASN A 118 18.83 -2.10 12.09
C ASN A 118 18.27 -2.27 10.66
N PRO A 119 18.12 -1.16 9.92
CA PRO A 119 17.42 -1.19 8.64
C PRO A 119 18.20 -1.96 7.57
N CYS A 120 17.46 -2.66 6.71
CA CYS A 120 17.99 -3.23 5.48
C CYS A 120 18.33 -2.10 4.49
N LEU A 121 19.60 -1.68 4.44
CA LEU A 121 20.13 -0.67 3.51
C LEU A 121 19.86 -1.02 2.04
N THR A 122 20.00 -2.29 1.67
CA THR A 122 19.69 -2.79 0.32
C THR A 122 18.21 -2.54 -0.02
N CYS A 123 17.33 -2.78 0.95
CA CYS A 123 15.89 -2.56 0.83
C CYS A 123 15.57 -1.06 0.77
N LEU A 124 16.20 -0.24 1.63
CA LEU A 124 16.03 1.21 1.62
C LEU A 124 16.45 1.84 0.29
N ARG A 125 17.54 1.37 -0.31
CA ARG A 125 17.95 1.82 -1.64
C ARG A 125 16.88 1.53 -2.70
N VAL A 126 16.26 0.35 -2.67
CA VAL A 126 15.15 0.04 -3.58
C VAL A 126 13.97 0.98 -3.33
N VAL A 127 13.64 1.28 -2.07
CA VAL A 127 12.61 2.27 -1.72
C VAL A 127 12.95 3.65 -2.31
N GLU A 128 14.17 4.13 -2.10
CA GLU A 128 14.64 5.42 -2.62
C GLU A 128 14.57 5.49 -4.16
N GLU A 129 15.02 4.44 -4.85
CA GLU A 129 14.95 4.36 -6.32
C GLU A 129 13.49 4.41 -6.83
N GLN A 130 12.54 3.83 -6.09
CA GLN A 130 11.14 3.75 -6.52
C GLN A 130 10.29 4.95 -6.12
N ILE A 131 10.47 5.49 -4.91
CA ILE A 131 9.59 6.53 -4.35
C ILE A 131 10.34 7.67 -3.65
N GLY A 132 11.67 7.66 -3.61
CA GLY A 132 12.45 8.74 -2.99
C GLY A 132 12.13 10.11 -3.58
N PHE A 133 11.80 10.15 -4.88
CA PHE A 133 11.41 11.36 -5.58
C PHE A 133 10.11 12.01 -5.06
N LEU A 134 9.19 11.26 -4.45
CA LEU A 134 7.93 11.81 -3.91
C LEU A 134 8.16 12.68 -2.68
N LEU A 135 9.22 12.38 -1.94
CA LEU A 135 9.56 13.07 -0.69
C LEU A 135 10.04 14.50 -0.95
N SER A 136 10.67 14.76 -2.09
CA SER A 136 11.11 16.12 -2.44
C SER A 136 9.92 17.08 -2.67
N SER A 137 8.71 16.54 -2.86
CA SER A 137 7.47 17.32 -3.04
C SER A 137 6.69 17.52 -1.73
N MET A 138 7.21 17.05 -0.57
CA MET A 138 6.57 17.24 0.73
C MET A 138 6.70 18.69 1.23
N PRO A 139 5.59 19.34 1.65
CA PRO A 139 5.62 20.68 2.22
C PRO A 139 6.55 20.79 3.44
N SER A 140 7.28 21.91 3.55
CA SER A 140 8.22 22.18 4.65
C SER A 140 7.58 22.18 6.05
N LYS A 141 6.29 22.50 6.16
CA LYS A 141 5.52 22.41 7.41
C LYS A 141 5.10 21.00 7.80
N ILE A 142 5.10 20.06 6.85
CA ILE A 142 4.92 18.62 7.06
C ILE A 142 6.29 17.95 7.30
N ASN A 143 7.37 18.60 6.86
CA ASN A 143 8.76 18.31 7.21
C ASN A 143 9.12 18.81 8.62
N ASP A 144 8.29 18.52 9.62
CA ASP A 144 8.69 18.74 11.00
C ASP A 144 9.94 17.90 11.30
N ARG A 145 10.77 18.34 12.25
CA ARG A 145 12.04 17.67 12.60
C ARG A 145 11.83 16.17 12.94
N GLU A 146 10.66 15.83 13.47
CA GLU A 146 10.25 14.46 13.77
C GLU A 146 10.00 13.60 12.51
N VAL A 147 9.52 14.19 11.42
CA VAL A 147 9.27 13.50 10.12
C VAL A 147 10.56 13.36 9.31
N ARG A 148 11.45 14.38 9.34
CA ARG A 148 12.77 14.32 8.68
C ARG A 148 13.67 13.22 9.23
N GLY A 149 13.60 12.92 10.52
CA GLY A 149 14.33 11.79 11.10
C GLY A 149 13.91 10.42 10.56
N VAL A 150 12.76 10.35 9.88
CA VAL A 150 12.13 9.09 9.45
C VAL A 150 12.33 8.84 7.96
N ILE A 151 12.18 9.85 7.10
CA ILE A 151 12.35 9.70 5.65
C ILE A 151 13.01 10.95 5.05
N ASP A 152 14.31 11.12 5.29
CA ASP A 152 15.11 12.11 4.56
C ASP A 152 15.87 11.42 3.42
N PHE A 153 15.32 11.54 2.21
CA PHE A 153 16.03 11.28 0.96
C PHE A 153 15.96 12.54 0.10
N THR A 154 16.38 13.69 0.65
CA THR A 154 16.55 14.88 -0.20
C THR A 154 17.42 14.50 -1.39
N HIS A 155 16.89 14.64 -2.61
CA HIS A 155 17.42 15.44 -3.71
C HIS A 155 16.50 15.33 -4.93
N LEU A 156 16.58 16.37 -5.77
CA LEU A 156 15.99 16.55 -7.10
C LEU A 156 14.65 17.30 -7.15
N GLN A 157 14.73 18.42 -7.88
CA GLN A 157 13.62 19.14 -8.46
C GLN A 157 12.81 18.22 -9.40
N PRO A 158 11.49 18.43 -9.53
CA PRO A 158 10.67 17.65 -10.44
C PRO A 158 11.23 17.75 -11.87
N SER A 159 11.55 16.59 -12.45
CA SER A 159 12.01 16.44 -13.83
C SER A 159 10.96 15.67 -14.64
N LYS A 160 11.10 15.63 -15.96
CA LYS A 160 10.24 14.76 -16.80
C LYS A 160 10.28 13.29 -16.34
N ALA A 161 11.44 12.81 -15.92
CA ALA A 161 11.60 11.45 -15.38
C ALA A 161 10.84 11.24 -14.06
N PHE A 162 10.68 12.28 -13.24
CA PHE A 162 9.85 12.25 -12.04
C PHE A 162 8.36 12.07 -12.39
N LEU A 163 7.84 12.80 -13.37
CA LEU A 163 6.45 12.69 -13.82
C LEU A 163 6.16 11.31 -14.42
N GLU A 164 7.08 10.77 -15.23
CA GLU A 164 6.95 9.44 -15.81
C GLU A 164 6.91 8.34 -14.73
N ARG A 165 7.70 8.49 -13.66
CA ARG A 165 7.68 7.56 -12.53
C ARG A 165 6.38 7.64 -11.73
N LEU A 166 5.84 8.84 -11.49
CA LEU A 166 4.53 9.00 -10.87
C LEU A 166 3.44 8.24 -11.64
N VAL A 167 3.33 8.53 -12.94
CA VAL A 167 2.34 7.87 -13.80
C VAL A 167 2.56 6.37 -13.85
N SER A 168 3.82 5.91 -13.87
CA SER A 168 4.18 4.49 -13.86
C SER A 168 3.66 3.78 -12.61
N LEU A 169 3.82 4.37 -11.41
CA LEU A 169 3.34 3.76 -10.16
C LEU A 169 1.83 3.53 -10.17
N ASP A 170 1.06 4.51 -10.65
CA ASP A 170 -0.39 4.38 -10.73
C ASP A 170 -0.83 3.44 -11.87
N SER A 171 -0.06 3.36 -12.96
CA SER A 171 -0.33 2.46 -14.09
C SER A 171 -0.28 0.97 -13.70
N TYR A 172 0.37 0.62 -12.58
CA TYR A 172 0.35 -0.74 -12.07
C TYR A 172 -1.07 -1.24 -11.74
N ALA A 173 -2.04 -0.36 -11.49
CA ALA A 173 -3.44 -0.76 -11.34
C ALA A 173 -3.97 -1.49 -12.58
N LEU A 174 -3.63 -0.99 -13.77
CA LEU A 174 -4.06 -1.57 -15.06
C LEU A 174 -3.41 -2.93 -15.30
N SER A 175 -2.10 -3.02 -15.05
CA SER A 175 -1.36 -4.27 -15.21
C SER A 175 -1.77 -5.32 -14.18
N GLY A 176 -2.02 -4.91 -12.93
CA GLY A 176 -2.58 -5.76 -11.89
C GLY A 176 -3.93 -6.33 -12.27
N GLU A 177 -4.82 -5.51 -12.83
CA GLU A 177 -6.13 -5.99 -13.31
C GLU A 177 -6.03 -7.00 -14.44
N LYS A 178 -5.12 -6.73 -15.39
CA LYS A 178 -4.86 -7.64 -16.49
C LYS A 178 -4.41 -9.01 -15.98
N LEU A 179 -3.42 -9.02 -15.09
CA LEU A 179 -2.90 -10.24 -14.47
C LEU A 179 -3.96 -10.93 -13.62
N LEU A 180 -4.80 -10.18 -12.91
CA LEU A 180 -5.92 -10.73 -12.14
C LEU A 180 -6.90 -11.47 -13.04
N CYS A 181 -7.39 -10.84 -14.12
CA CYS A 181 -8.30 -11.52 -15.04
C CYS A 181 -7.67 -12.75 -15.67
N GLU A 182 -6.43 -12.65 -16.13
CA GLU A 182 -5.75 -13.77 -16.76
C GLU A 182 -5.52 -14.93 -15.77
N GLY A 183 -5.11 -14.61 -14.54
CA GLY A 183 -4.93 -15.57 -13.45
C GLY A 183 -6.22 -16.25 -13.03
N LEU A 184 -7.33 -15.50 -12.91
CA LEU A 184 -8.65 -16.08 -12.62
C LEU A 184 -9.13 -16.98 -13.76
N ASN A 185 -8.96 -16.56 -15.01
CA ASN A 185 -9.46 -17.32 -16.16
C ASN A 185 -8.64 -18.59 -16.42
N LYS A 186 -7.32 -18.52 -16.23
CA LYS A 186 -6.40 -19.67 -16.40
C LYS A 186 -6.22 -20.51 -15.14
N GLN A 187 -6.77 -20.07 -14.00
CA GLN A 187 -6.48 -20.65 -12.67
C GLN A 187 -4.97 -20.66 -12.37
N ASP A 188 -4.26 -19.62 -12.79
CA ASP A 188 -2.82 -19.48 -12.62
C ASP A 188 -2.50 -18.67 -11.35
N SER A 189 -2.01 -19.36 -10.33
CA SER A 189 -1.67 -18.74 -9.05
C SER A 189 -0.50 -17.77 -9.13
N LEU A 190 0.46 -17.94 -10.05
CA LEU A 190 1.60 -17.02 -10.19
C LEU A 190 1.12 -15.68 -10.73
N LEU A 191 0.22 -15.69 -11.72
CA LEU A 191 -0.39 -14.47 -12.24
C LEU A 191 -1.16 -13.71 -11.15
N LEU A 192 -1.83 -14.42 -10.24
CA LEU A 192 -2.52 -13.80 -9.10
C LEU A 192 -1.55 -13.20 -8.07
N VAL A 193 -0.43 -13.87 -7.78
CA VAL A 193 0.64 -13.31 -6.94
C VAL A 193 1.28 -12.08 -7.59
N SER A 194 1.50 -12.11 -8.90
CA SER A 194 1.98 -10.94 -9.63
C SER A 194 0.95 -9.81 -9.63
N ALA A 195 -0.34 -10.12 -9.77
CA ALA A 195 -1.42 -9.14 -9.64
C ALA A 195 -1.41 -8.47 -8.26
N TYR A 196 -1.20 -9.24 -7.18
CA TYR A 196 -0.98 -8.71 -5.83
C TYR A 196 0.12 -7.64 -5.82
N ALA A 197 1.30 -7.94 -6.37
CA ALA A 197 2.43 -7.00 -6.34
C ALA A 197 2.13 -5.70 -7.10
N HIS A 198 1.43 -5.80 -8.24
CA HIS A 198 1.03 -4.65 -9.04
C HIS A 198 -0.03 -3.78 -8.33
N PHE A 199 -1.06 -4.40 -7.75
CA PHE A 199 -2.05 -3.67 -6.96
C PHE A 199 -1.43 -3.02 -5.72
N ALA A 200 -0.51 -3.72 -5.06
CA ALA A 200 0.25 -3.21 -3.93
C ALA A 200 1.06 -1.95 -4.28
N LEU A 201 1.73 -1.94 -5.45
CA LEU A 201 2.48 -0.79 -5.93
C LEU A 201 1.58 0.42 -6.25
N SER A 202 0.40 0.16 -6.83
CA SER A 202 -0.60 1.19 -7.14
C SER A 202 -1.47 1.61 -5.96
N GLY A 203 -1.24 1.07 -4.76
CA GLY A 203 -1.97 1.42 -3.53
C GLY A 203 -3.41 0.91 -3.47
N LEU A 204 -3.74 -0.15 -4.22
CA LEU A 204 -5.04 -0.84 -4.21
C LEU A 204 -4.98 -2.04 -3.26
N ASN A 205 -4.88 -1.77 -1.97
CA ASN A 205 -4.51 -2.75 -0.93
C ASN A 205 -5.53 -3.89 -0.79
N THR A 206 -6.82 -3.56 -0.82
CA THR A 206 -7.92 -4.53 -0.73
C THR A 206 -7.86 -5.50 -1.89
N ARG A 207 -7.56 -4.98 -3.09
CA ARG A 207 -7.47 -5.80 -4.28
C ARG A 207 -6.21 -6.65 -4.31
N ALA A 208 -5.09 -6.09 -3.86
CA ALA A 208 -3.84 -6.82 -3.69
C ALA A 208 -4.03 -8.02 -2.75
N ALA A 209 -4.58 -7.78 -1.55
CA ALA A 209 -4.80 -8.81 -0.54
C ALA A 209 -5.73 -9.93 -1.03
N ASN A 210 -6.84 -9.58 -1.69
CA ASN A 210 -7.74 -10.59 -2.25
C ASN A 210 -7.09 -11.40 -3.38
N ALA A 211 -6.28 -10.78 -4.25
CA ALA A 211 -5.54 -11.50 -5.29
C ALA A 211 -4.53 -12.50 -4.69
N LEU A 212 -3.80 -12.09 -3.64
CA LEU A 212 -2.87 -12.97 -2.94
C LEU A 212 -3.58 -14.15 -2.26
N ILE A 213 -4.68 -13.89 -1.53
CA ILE A 213 -5.45 -14.95 -0.90
C ILE A 213 -6.06 -15.89 -1.94
N GLN A 214 -6.54 -15.37 -3.09
CA GLN A 214 -7.01 -16.21 -4.18
C GLN A 214 -5.91 -17.13 -4.71
N ALA A 215 -4.67 -16.65 -4.84
CA ALA A 215 -3.53 -17.51 -5.21
C ALA A 215 -3.32 -18.64 -4.21
N VAL A 216 -3.47 -18.36 -2.92
CA VAL A 216 -3.42 -19.40 -1.87
C VAL A 216 -4.57 -20.38 -2.00
N MET A 217 -5.79 -19.89 -2.31
CA MET A 217 -6.95 -20.75 -2.54
C MET A 217 -6.77 -21.66 -3.77
N LEU A 218 -5.88 -21.32 -4.70
CA LEU A 218 -5.46 -22.18 -5.82
C LEU A 218 -4.30 -23.12 -5.47
N GLY A 219 -3.91 -23.22 -4.19
CA GLY A 219 -2.88 -24.17 -3.72
C GLY A 219 -1.45 -23.66 -3.83
N ASN A 220 -1.24 -22.35 -3.94
CA ASN A 220 0.11 -21.78 -3.94
C ASN A 220 0.64 -21.63 -2.51
N LYS A 221 1.55 -22.53 -2.12
CA LYS A 221 2.18 -22.55 -0.80
C LYS A 221 3.05 -21.31 -0.55
N ASP A 222 3.80 -20.85 -1.54
CA ASP A 222 4.70 -19.70 -1.40
C ASP A 222 3.91 -18.40 -1.16
N ALA A 223 2.75 -18.26 -1.81
CA ALA A 223 1.80 -17.18 -1.53
C ALA A 223 1.28 -17.22 -0.08
N ALA A 224 1.09 -18.42 0.49
CA ALA A 224 0.68 -18.57 1.90
C ALA A 224 1.81 -18.15 2.84
N VAL A 225 3.07 -18.46 2.51
CA VAL A 225 4.25 -17.99 3.25
C VAL A 225 4.35 -16.46 3.21
N MET A 226 4.02 -15.84 2.07
CA MET A 226 3.92 -14.37 2.00
C MET A 226 2.86 -13.81 2.96
N LEU A 227 1.68 -14.44 3.06
CA LEU A 227 0.66 -14.02 4.04
C LEU A 227 1.15 -14.10 5.49
N VAL A 228 1.94 -15.12 5.85
CA VAL A 228 2.60 -15.20 7.16
C VAL A 228 3.43 -13.94 7.42
N PHE A 229 4.27 -13.55 6.45
CA PHE A 229 5.08 -12.34 6.56
C PHE A 229 4.24 -11.07 6.72
N LEU A 230 3.15 -10.92 5.96
CA LEU A 230 2.28 -9.74 6.05
C LEU A 230 1.59 -9.63 7.41
N PHE A 231 1.09 -10.74 7.96
CA PHE A 231 0.48 -10.77 9.31
C PHE A 231 1.50 -10.50 10.40
N ASP A 232 2.67 -11.13 10.33
CA ASP A 232 3.71 -11.01 11.37
C ASP A 232 4.22 -9.57 11.49
N ASN A 233 4.24 -8.83 10.37
CA ASN A 233 4.78 -7.48 10.29
C ASN A 233 3.70 -6.37 10.24
N GLY A 234 2.42 -6.73 10.27
CA GLY A 234 1.32 -5.75 10.15
C GLY A 234 1.41 -4.92 8.87
N ILE A 235 1.57 -5.61 7.73
CA ILE A 235 1.64 -5.00 6.40
C ILE A 235 0.29 -5.20 5.73
N TYR A 236 -0.39 -4.10 5.42
CA TYR A 236 -1.81 -4.00 5.03
C TYR A 236 -2.81 -4.42 6.12
N PHE A 237 -2.55 -5.54 6.81
CA PHE A 237 -3.36 -6.09 7.88
C PHE A 237 -2.92 -5.58 9.26
N PRO A 238 -3.78 -5.68 10.29
CA PRO A 238 -3.35 -5.56 11.69
C PRO A 238 -2.27 -6.60 11.98
N GLN A 239 -1.27 -6.25 12.78
CA GLN A 239 -0.22 -7.20 13.16
C GLN A 239 -0.84 -8.35 13.96
N ASN A 240 -0.63 -9.58 13.49
CA ASN A 240 -1.21 -10.78 14.07
C ASN A 240 -0.21 -11.94 14.07
N ARG A 241 0.71 -11.91 15.03
CA ARG A 241 1.75 -12.93 15.19
C ARG A 241 1.19 -14.33 15.49
N ILE A 242 0.05 -14.39 16.19
CA ILE A 242 -0.64 -15.65 16.50
C ILE A 242 -1.20 -16.26 15.22
N GLY A 243 -1.95 -15.48 14.44
CA GLY A 243 -2.47 -15.89 13.14
C GLY A 243 -1.36 -16.29 12.16
N ALA A 244 -0.25 -15.54 12.15
CA ALA A 244 0.94 -15.88 11.37
C ALA A 244 1.52 -17.24 11.77
N GLN A 245 1.69 -17.51 13.07
CA GLN A 245 2.19 -18.81 13.56
C GLN A 245 1.22 -19.97 13.25
N MET A 246 -0.08 -19.75 13.39
CA MET A 246 -1.10 -20.75 13.04
C MET A 246 -1.07 -21.08 11.55
N LEU A 247 -0.96 -20.06 10.70
CA LEU A 247 -0.82 -20.24 9.25
C LEU A 247 0.48 -20.96 8.90
N GLU A 248 1.60 -20.63 9.56
CA GLU A 248 2.88 -21.32 9.37
C GLU A 248 2.77 -22.82 9.70
N ASN A 249 2.10 -23.17 10.79
CA ASN A 249 1.87 -24.57 11.16
C ASN A 249 0.96 -25.28 10.15
N ALA A 250 -0.10 -24.61 9.68
CA ALA A 250 -0.97 -25.14 8.64
C ALA A 250 -0.24 -25.35 7.30
N ILE A 251 0.72 -24.48 6.96
CA ILE A 251 1.58 -24.64 5.78
C ILE A 251 2.44 -25.91 5.91
N LYS A 252 2.99 -26.19 7.09
CA LYS A 252 3.77 -27.42 7.35
C LYS A 252 2.88 -28.66 7.30
N ALA A 253 1.64 -28.56 7.75
CA ALA A 253 0.66 -29.65 7.73
C ALA A 253 -0.05 -29.83 6.37
N GLY A 254 0.09 -28.89 5.44
CA GLY A 254 -0.62 -28.92 4.15
C GLY A 254 -2.08 -28.44 4.19
N ASP A 255 -2.54 -27.84 5.28
CA ASP A 255 -3.94 -27.42 5.52
C ASP A 255 -4.17 -25.89 5.42
N TYR A 256 -3.21 -25.16 4.85
CA TYR A 256 -3.22 -23.70 4.82
C TYR A 256 -4.43 -23.09 4.08
N GLN A 257 -4.96 -23.76 3.05
CA GLN A 257 -6.16 -23.31 2.34
C GLN A 257 -7.41 -23.28 3.25
N ASN A 258 -7.65 -24.34 4.02
CA ASN A 258 -8.80 -24.42 4.92
C ASN A 258 -8.61 -23.50 6.12
N THR A 259 -7.38 -23.44 6.65
CA THR A 259 -7.04 -22.59 7.78
C THR A 259 -7.32 -21.11 7.49
N ILE A 260 -6.95 -20.59 6.32
CA ILE A 260 -7.25 -19.20 5.93
C ILE A 260 -8.76 -18.92 5.84
N LYS A 261 -9.57 -19.90 5.41
CA LYS A 261 -11.02 -19.73 5.26
C LYS A 261 -11.78 -19.78 6.58
N SER A 262 -11.30 -20.58 7.53
CA SER A 262 -12.13 -21.01 8.66
C SER A 262 -11.59 -20.62 10.02
N ASN A 263 -10.30 -20.29 10.15
CA ASN A 263 -9.70 -20.02 11.45
C ASN A 263 -10.04 -18.58 11.92
N PRO A 264 -10.80 -18.40 13.01
CA PRO A 264 -11.24 -17.08 13.49
C PRO A 264 -10.08 -16.14 13.86
N MET A 265 -8.96 -16.71 14.31
CA MET A 265 -7.77 -15.92 14.65
C MET A 265 -7.14 -15.28 13.41
N ILE A 266 -7.30 -15.89 12.24
CA ILE A 266 -6.83 -15.34 10.95
C ILE A 266 -7.92 -14.48 10.33
N THR A 267 -9.13 -15.03 10.16
CA THR A 267 -10.23 -14.36 9.44
C THR A 267 -10.69 -13.07 10.14
N GLY A 268 -10.64 -13.02 11.47
CA GLY A 268 -10.92 -11.80 12.23
C GLY A 268 -9.97 -10.63 11.93
N SER A 269 -8.77 -10.93 11.41
CA SER A 269 -7.75 -9.94 11.04
C SER A 269 -7.70 -9.62 9.55
N LEU A 270 -8.58 -10.21 8.73
CA LEU A 270 -8.67 -9.94 7.29
C LEU A 270 -9.39 -8.62 6.99
N ALA A 271 -8.81 -7.54 7.48
CA ALA A 271 -9.20 -6.17 7.14
C ALA A 271 -7.95 -5.40 6.71
N VAL A 272 -8.06 -4.64 5.63
CA VAL A 272 -6.95 -3.80 5.17
C VAL A 272 -7.26 -2.34 5.29
N PHE A 273 -6.24 -1.57 5.60
CA PHE A 273 -6.27 -0.13 5.46
C PHE A 273 -6.18 0.24 3.96
N GLU A 274 -7.04 1.14 3.50
CA GLU A 274 -7.09 1.59 2.12
C GLU A 274 -7.10 3.13 2.06
N GLY A 275 -6.22 3.70 1.25
CA GLY A 275 -6.22 5.13 0.95
C GLY A 275 -7.24 5.52 -0.12
N ASN A 276 -7.14 6.76 -0.60
CA ASN A 276 -7.99 7.27 -1.69
C ASN A 276 -7.51 6.82 -3.08
N ALA A 277 -8.19 7.25 -4.15
CA ALA A 277 -7.84 6.88 -5.54
C ALA A 277 -6.47 7.39 -5.97
N LEU A 278 -5.99 8.47 -5.36
CA LEU A 278 -4.65 8.98 -5.60
C LEU A 278 -3.59 8.10 -4.92
N SER A 279 -3.89 7.45 -3.79
CA SER A 279 -2.96 6.64 -3.02
C SER A 279 -2.19 5.60 -3.82
N ASN A 280 -0.88 5.49 -3.56
CA ASN A 280 -0.02 4.44 -4.10
C ASN A 280 0.89 3.87 -2.99
N VAL A 281 1.87 3.04 -3.35
CA VAL A 281 2.77 2.40 -2.39
C VAL A 281 3.52 3.35 -1.46
N PHE A 282 3.74 4.60 -1.87
CA PHE A 282 4.35 5.63 -1.03
C PHE A 282 3.62 5.81 0.30
N GLU A 283 2.31 5.99 0.22
CA GLU A 283 1.46 6.23 1.39
C GLU A 283 1.42 5.00 2.31
N ASN A 284 1.43 3.81 1.71
CA ASN A 284 1.53 2.56 2.47
C ASN A 284 2.85 2.44 3.24
N ILE A 285 3.98 2.70 2.59
CA ILE A 285 5.30 2.60 3.23
C ILE A 285 5.45 3.63 4.34
N ALA A 286 5.04 4.87 4.09
CA ALA A 286 5.10 5.91 5.11
C ALA A 286 4.18 5.58 6.30
N HIS A 287 2.94 5.12 6.05
CA HIS A 287 2.04 4.62 7.09
C HIS A 287 2.72 3.55 7.94
N TRP A 288 3.26 2.52 7.29
CA TRP A 288 3.87 1.40 7.99
C TRP A 288 5.08 1.82 8.82
N ARG A 289 5.92 2.73 8.32
CA ARG A 289 7.08 3.21 9.07
C ARG A 289 6.66 4.04 10.28
N TYR A 290 5.64 4.89 10.16
CA TYR A 290 5.12 5.64 11.30
C TYR A 290 4.52 4.74 12.38
N VAL A 291 3.82 3.66 11.97
CA VAL A 291 3.36 2.63 12.92
C VAL A 291 4.55 1.93 13.59
N ALA A 292 5.57 1.55 12.84
CA ALA A 292 6.74 0.84 13.37
C ALA A 292 7.54 1.68 14.38
N LEU A 293 7.59 3.00 14.17
CA LEU A 293 8.25 3.95 15.06
C LEU A 293 7.40 4.37 16.26
N GLY A 294 6.13 3.92 16.33
CA GLY A 294 5.20 4.32 17.37
C GLY A 294 4.73 5.78 17.28
N ILE A 295 4.97 6.45 16.14
CA ILE A 295 4.50 7.81 15.86
C ILE A 295 2.98 7.82 15.72
N ILE A 296 2.44 6.82 15.04
CA ILE A 296 1.00 6.61 14.93
C ILE A 296 0.63 5.22 15.43
N LEU A 297 -0.54 5.14 16.04
CA LEU A 297 -1.16 3.88 16.40
C LEU A 297 -2.21 3.54 15.32
N PRO A 298 -2.16 2.36 14.70
CA PRO A 298 -3.12 2.03 13.65
C PRO A 298 -4.50 1.88 14.28
N VAL A 299 -5.55 2.32 13.57
CA VAL A 299 -6.94 2.29 14.08
C VAL A 299 -7.42 0.86 14.40
N THR A 300 -6.80 -0.13 13.77
CA THR A 300 -7.05 -1.55 14.01
C THR A 300 -6.39 -2.10 15.27
N ASP A 301 -5.55 -1.30 15.95
CA ASP A 301 -4.96 -1.66 17.24
C ASP A 301 -5.95 -1.41 18.38
N ASN A 302 -6.12 -2.38 19.28
CA ASN A 302 -7.02 -2.26 20.42
C ASN A 302 -6.65 -1.10 21.37
N ARG A 303 -5.39 -0.67 21.38
CA ARG A 303 -4.94 0.50 22.15
C ARG A 303 -5.48 1.80 21.57
N TYR A 304 -5.77 1.86 20.26
CA TYR A 304 -6.28 3.06 19.59
C TYR A 304 -7.65 3.46 20.14
N ALA A 305 -8.51 2.48 20.40
CA ALA A 305 -9.82 2.72 21.00
C ALA A 305 -9.75 3.39 22.39
N LYS A 306 -8.61 3.28 23.08
CA LYS A 306 -8.38 3.84 24.42
C LYS A 306 -7.73 5.23 24.41
N LEU A 307 -7.32 5.73 23.24
CA LEU A 307 -6.79 7.08 23.10
C LEU A 307 -7.89 8.11 23.37
N ASP A 308 -7.49 9.27 23.89
CA ASP A 308 -8.39 10.42 23.94
C ASP A 308 -8.61 11.01 22.53
N ASP A 309 -9.55 11.94 22.41
CA ASP A 309 -9.92 12.51 21.12
C ASP A 309 -8.83 13.44 20.55
N SER A 310 -7.98 14.02 21.41
CA SER A 310 -6.87 14.87 21.00
C SER A 310 -5.77 14.05 20.32
N ASP A 311 -5.42 12.91 20.90
CA ASP A 311 -4.43 11.98 20.34
C ASP A 311 -4.93 11.36 19.03
N LYS A 312 -6.22 10.99 18.96
CA LYS A 312 -6.83 10.49 17.71
C LYS A 312 -6.80 11.56 16.63
N GLU A 313 -7.10 12.82 16.99
CA GLU A 313 -7.05 13.95 16.06
C GLU A 313 -5.62 14.21 15.57
N HIS A 314 -4.62 14.14 16.46
CA HIS A 314 -3.22 14.30 16.08
C HIS A 314 -2.77 13.21 15.09
N ILE A 315 -3.11 11.95 15.35
CA ILE A 315 -2.83 10.84 14.41
C ILE A 315 -3.52 11.09 13.07
N ARG A 316 -4.78 11.56 13.09
CA ARG A 316 -5.54 11.89 11.87
C ARG A 316 -4.88 13.02 11.08
N LEU A 317 -4.38 14.05 11.75
CA LEU A 317 -3.67 15.17 11.12
C LEU A 317 -2.36 14.72 10.45
N ILE A 318 -1.56 13.90 11.14
CA ILE A 318 -0.34 13.29 10.55
C ILE A 318 -0.70 12.52 9.28
N TRP A 319 -1.76 11.72 9.35
CA TRP A 319 -2.21 10.93 8.21
C TRP A 319 -2.72 11.80 7.05
N SER A 320 -3.53 12.82 7.34
CA SER A 320 -4.05 13.76 6.35
C SER A 320 -2.92 14.50 5.64
N HIS A 321 -1.91 14.97 6.39
CA HIS A 321 -0.72 15.62 5.83
C HIS A 321 0.05 14.71 4.85
N LEU A 322 0.21 13.42 5.19
CA LEU A 322 0.84 12.46 4.29
C LEU A 322 0.07 12.31 2.98
N ILE A 323 -1.25 12.14 3.05
CA ILE A 323 -2.09 12.02 1.86
C ILE A 323 -2.04 13.32 1.03
N SER A 324 -2.11 14.49 1.69
CA SER A 324 -2.01 15.80 1.01
C SER A 324 -0.67 15.98 0.30
N ALA A 325 0.44 15.50 0.85
CA ALA A 325 1.73 15.53 0.16
C ALA A 325 1.72 14.66 -1.11
N GLY A 326 1.13 13.46 -1.02
CA GLY A 326 0.90 12.62 -2.17
C GLY A 326 0.04 13.30 -3.24
N MET A 327 -1.01 14.01 -2.84
CA MET A 327 -1.89 14.75 -3.75
C MET A 327 -1.13 15.84 -4.51
N LYS A 328 -0.35 16.66 -3.79
CA LYS A 328 0.48 17.72 -4.40
C LYS A 328 1.48 17.18 -5.43
N ALA A 329 2.11 16.05 -5.14
CA ALA A 329 3.00 15.42 -6.10
C ALA A 329 2.26 15.03 -7.40
N ARG A 330 0.98 14.67 -7.34
CA ARG A 330 0.17 14.27 -8.50
C ARG A 330 -0.44 15.46 -9.24
N GLU A 331 -0.73 16.57 -8.55
CA GLU A 331 -1.10 17.85 -9.19
C GLU A 331 -0.02 18.30 -10.18
N SER A 332 1.25 18.07 -9.82
CA SER A 332 2.41 18.39 -10.66
C SER A 332 2.38 17.74 -12.06
N ILE A 333 1.68 16.61 -12.23
CA ILE A 333 1.46 15.96 -13.55
C ILE A 333 0.61 16.86 -14.46
N TYR A 334 -0.39 17.53 -13.89
CA TYR A 334 -1.24 18.46 -14.63
C TYR A 334 -0.61 19.83 -14.84
N GLU A 335 0.37 20.21 -14.02
CA GLU A 335 1.08 21.47 -14.13
C GLU A 335 2.22 21.40 -15.15
N MET A 336 2.96 20.29 -15.15
CA MET A 336 4.22 20.17 -15.90
C MET A 336 4.20 19.08 -16.97
N GLY A 337 3.28 18.12 -16.91
CA GLY A 337 3.20 17.02 -17.87
C GLY A 337 2.69 17.47 -19.24
N ASP A 338 3.11 16.80 -20.31
CA ASP A 338 2.55 17.04 -21.63
C ASP A 338 1.09 16.52 -21.73
N SER A 339 0.36 16.91 -22.78
CA SER A 339 -1.06 16.55 -22.93
C SER A 339 -1.29 15.03 -22.97
N LYS A 340 -0.33 14.25 -23.46
CA LYS A 340 -0.43 12.78 -23.49
C LYS A 340 -0.27 12.20 -22.09
N GLN A 341 0.69 12.70 -21.31
CA GLN A 341 0.91 12.31 -19.93
C GLN A 341 -0.30 12.65 -19.04
N GLN A 342 -0.83 13.86 -19.18
CA GLN A 342 -2.03 14.30 -18.44
C GLN A 342 -3.24 13.42 -18.76
N GLN A 343 -3.47 13.11 -20.03
CA GLN A 343 -4.57 12.25 -20.44
C GLN A 343 -4.38 10.81 -19.96
N ALA A 344 -3.18 10.25 -20.09
CA ALA A 344 -2.86 8.92 -19.59
C ALA A 344 -3.10 8.81 -18.07
N TYR A 345 -2.64 9.80 -17.29
CA TYR A 345 -2.86 9.82 -15.85
C TYR A 345 -4.35 9.94 -15.50
N LYS A 346 -5.11 10.80 -16.20
CA LYS A 346 -6.56 10.90 -16.05
C LYS A 346 -7.26 9.56 -16.26
N ASP A 347 -6.87 8.83 -17.31
CA ASP A 347 -7.48 7.53 -17.65
C ASP A 347 -7.13 6.44 -16.61
N ILE A 348 -5.91 6.46 -16.09
CA ILE A 348 -5.46 5.58 -14.99
C ILE A 348 -6.23 5.90 -13.71
N LEU A 349 -6.38 7.18 -13.37
CA LEU A 349 -7.05 7.59 -12.14
C LEU A 349 -8.53 7.27 -12.18
N ALA A 350 -9.21 7.53 -13.30
CA ALA A 350 -10.59 7.10 -13.51
C ALA A 350 -10.74 5.58 -13.38
N PHE A 351 -9.75 4.81 -13.83
CA PHE A 351 -9.73 3.38 -13.64
C PHE A 351 -9.58 2.98 -12.18
N LYS A 352 -8.61 3.54 -11.44
CA LYS A 352 -8.46 3.30 -9.99
C LYS A 352 -9.71 3.66 -9.20
N MET A 353 -10.34 4.80 -9.53
CA MET A 353 -11.60 5.23 -8.91
C MET A 353 -12.67 4.15 -9.07
N ARG A 354 -12.87 3.61 -10.28
CA ARG A 354 -13.80 2.49 -10.55
C ARG A 354 -13.47 1.25 -9.72
N LEU A 355 -12.19 0.89 -9.62
CA LEU A 355 -11.80 -0.27 -8.80
C LEU A 355 -12.12 -0.08 -7.31
N LYS A 356 -12.06 1.15 -6.81
CA LYS A 356 -12.43 1.46 -5.42
C LYS A 356 -13.95 1.43 -5.19
N GLU A 357 -14.77 1.52 -6.22
CA GLU A 357 -16.25 1.44 -6.09
C GLU A 357 -16.74 0.01 -5.89
N ILE A 358 -15.89 -0.99 -6.11
CA ILE A 358 -16.22 -2.40 -5.87
C ILE A 358 -16.59 -2.55 -4.39
N LYS A 359 -17.85 -2.92 -4.14
CA LYS A 359 -18.44 -2.95 -2.80
C LYS A 359 -18.16 -4.23 -2.03
N VAL A 360 -17.73 -5.29 -2.72
CA VAL A 360 -17.60 -6.62 -2.11
C VAL A 360 -16.40 -7.37 -2.65
N TYR A 361 -15.70 -8.07 -1.76
CA TYR A 361 -14.61 -8.98 -2.08
C TYR A 361 -14.75 -10.28 -1.27
N PRO A 362 -14.24 -11.43 -1.76
CA PRO A 362 -14.48 -12.71 -1.12
C PRO A 362 -13.76 -12.92 0.23
N PHE A 363 -12.61 -12.28 0.45
CA PHE A 363 -11.75 -12.64 1.59
C PHE A 363 -11.49 -11.48 2.56
N VAL A 364 -11.24 -10.29 2.03
CA VAL A 364 -10.77 -9.15 2.82
C VAL A 364 -11.71 -7.97 2.67
N LYS A 365 -12.09 -7.38 3.81
CA LYS A 365 -12.83 -6.13 3.87
C LYS A 365 -11.89 -4.93 4.01
N THR A 366 -12.38 -3.76 3.66
CA THR A 366 -11.66 -2.51 3.87
C THR A 366 -12.02 -1.87 5.21
N TYR A 367 -11.05 -1.27 5.88
CA TYR A 367 -11.22 -0.51 7.10
C TYR A 367 -11.12 1.00 6.81
N PHE A 368 -12.13 1.80 7.19
CA PHE A 368 -12.11 3.26 7.06
C PHE A 368 -11.54 3.94 8.29
N HIS A 369 -10.69 4.92 8.04
CA HIS A 369 -10.33 5.93 9.03
C HIS A 369 -11.49 6.89 9.35
N ASN A 370 -12.47 7.05 8.45
CA ASN A 370 -13.46 8.16 8.47
C ASN A 370 -14.88 7.78 8.92
N LYS A 371 -15.08 6.78 9.79
CA LYS A 371 -16.45 6.45 10.24
C LYS A 371 -17.08 7.48 11.21
N SER A 372 -16.45 8.64 11.42
CA SER A 372 -16.88 9.70 12.33
C SER A 372 -16.99 11.08 11.67
N MET A 373 -17.20 11.14 10.35
CA MET A 373 -17.45 12.42 9.64
C MET A 373 -18.91 12.57 9.17
N ASP A 374 -19.82 11.73 9.66
CA ASP A 374 -21.27 11.93 9.56
C ASP A 374 -21.84 12.33 10.92
#